data_AF-A0AAV3ZHQ7-F1
#
_entry.id   AF-A0AAV3ZHQ7-F1
#
_cell.length_a   1.000
_cell.length_b   1.000
_cell.length_c   1.000
_cell.angle_alpha   90.00
_cell.angle_beta   90.00
_cell.angle_gamma   90.00
#
_symmetry.space_group_name_H-M   'P 1'
#
loop_
_entity.id
_entity.type
_entity.pdbx_description
1 polymer ?
#
loop_
_entity_poly.entity_id
_entity_poly.type
_entity_poly.pdbx_seq_one_letter_code
_entity_poly.pdbx_strand_id
1 'polypeptide(L)'
;MVPLRRSFLIRSVYDLLSSNANLVRWGKKDDPTCSLCQGWQTKEHVLSSCKVALSQGRYTWRHNRVLQELASVISTAKGEIHPSSTSSTVFTTKVESKNEWRVDHNKHP
;
A
#
# COMPACT_ATOMS: atom_id res chain seq x y z
N MET A 1 23.80 4.23 2.71
CA MET A 1 22.72 4.18 3.74
C MET A 1 21.71 3.07 3.40
N VAL A 2 21.96 1.83 3.84
CA VAL A 2 21.03 0.67 3.72
C VAL A 2 20.30 0.28 5.04
N PRO A 3 20.51 0.89 6.23
CA PRO A 3 20.00 0.31 7.48
C PRO A 3 18.47 0.36 7.60
N LEU A 4 17.78 1.29 6.91
CA LEU A 4 16.35 1.50 7.08
C LEU A 4 15.49 0.38 6.47
N ARG A 5 15.86 -0.17 5.29
CA ARG A 5 15.03 -1.17 4.58
C ARG A 5 14.87 -2.49 5.35
N ARG A 6 15.96 -3.04 5.88
CA ARG A 6 15.93 -4.28 6.69
C ARG A 6 15.14 -4.10 7.96
N SER A 7 15.36 -2.97 8.63
CA SER A 7 14.71 -2.66 9.88
C SER A 7 13.20 -2.43 9.72
N PHE A 8 12.77 -1.87 8.58
CA PHE A 8 11.36 -1.76 8.24
C PHE A 8 10.71 -3.14 8.04
N LEU A 9 11.35 -4.01 7.25
CA LEU A 9 10.81 -5.33 6.91
C LEU A 9 10.56 -6.18 8.16
N ILE A 10 11.56 -6.28 9.04
CA ILE A 10 11.43 -7.03 10.29
C ILE A 10 10.27 -6.46 11.12
N ARG A 11 10.21 -5.14 11.28
CA ARG A 11 9.15 -4.50 12.09
C ARG A 11 7.76 -4.60 11.46
N SER A 12 7.63 -4.59 10.13
CA SER A 12 6.34 -4.77 9.47
C SER A 12 5.77 -6.16 9.69
N VAL A 13 6.63 -7.19 9.66
CA VAL A 13 6.23 -8.58 9.90
C VAL A 13 5.78 -8.75 11.36
N TYR A 14 6.58 -8.32 12.33
CA TYR A 14 6.32 -8.57 13.76
C TYR A 14 5.42 -7.55 14.46
N ASP A 15 4.77 -6.64 13.73
CA ASP A 15 3.97 -5.56 14.33
C ASP A 15 4.71 -4.65 15.31
N LEU A 16 5.93 -4.28 14.92
CA LEU A 16 6.79 -3.38 15.67
C LEU A 16 6.93 -2.01 14.98
N LEU A 17 6.07 -1.73 13.99
CA LEU A 17 6.02 -0.41 13.38
C LEU A 17 5.42 0.59 14.36
N SER A 18 5.84 1.85 14.28
CA SER A 18 5.29 2.97 15.04
C SER A 18 3.90 3.39 14.54
N SER A 19 2.95 2.44 14.52
CA SER A 19 1.53 2.72 14.34
C SER A 19 0.98 3.40 15.59
N ASN A 20 -0.09 4.21 15.50
CA ASN A 20 -0.61 4.87 16.71
C ASN A 20 -1.11 3.84 17.73
N ALA A 21 -1.65 2.70 17.29
CA ALA A 21 -1.98 1.59 18.18
C ALA A 21 -0.76 1.09 18.97
N ASN A 22 0.40 0.90 18.32
CA ASN A 22 1.62 0.48 19.00
C ASN A 22 2.21 1.59 19.88
N LEU A 23 2.12 2.85 19.45
CA LEU A 23 2.57 3.98 20.27
C LEU A 23 1.77 4.10 21.56
N VAL A 24 0.46 3.87 21.51
CA VAL A 24 -0.39 3.78 22.71
C VAL A 24 0.02 2.61 23.59
N ARG A 25 0.21 1.42 22.98
CA ARG A 25 0.69 0.23 23.70
C ARG A 25 2.04 0.45 24.41
N TRP A 26 2.91 1.30 23.85
CA TRP A 26 4.20 1.64 24.43
C TRP A 26 4.16 2.85 25.37
N GLY A 27 2.98 3.41 25.66
CA GLY A 27 2.84 4.59 26.51
C GLY A 27 3.48 5.86 25.93
N LYS A 28 3.57 5.95 24.60
CA LYS A 28 4.15 7.11 23.88
C LYS A 28 3.09 8.05 23.29
N LYS A 29 1.83 7.61 23.26
CA LYS A 29 0.69 8.37 22.76
C LYS A 29 -0.55 7.94 23.55
N ASP A 30 -1.53 8.82 23.67
CA ASP A 30 -2.78 8.50 24.38
C ASP A 30 -3.88 7.96 23.45
N ASP A 31 -3.84 8.35 22.17
CA ASP A 31 -4.90 8.05 21.20
C ASP A 31 -4.42 7.23 19.98
N PRO A 32 -5.00 6.04 19.73
CA PRO A 32 -4.66 5.18 18.60
C PRO A 32 -5.35 5.58 17.28
N THR A 33 -6.13 6.65 17.24
CA THR A 33 -6.87 7.08 16.03
C THR A 33 -5.95 7.44 14.86
N CYS A 34 -6.44 7.19 13.65
CA CYS A 34 -5.80 7.58 12.40
C CYS A 34 -6.06 9.04 12.10
N SER A 35 -5.02 9.80 11.79
CA SER A 35 -5.15 11.22 11.44
C SER A 35 -5.94 11.48 10.15
N LEU A 36 -6.09 10.48 9.28
CA LEU A 36 -6.80 10.62 8.00
C LEU A 36 -8.28 10.29 8.12
N CYS A 37 -8.62 9.15 8.73
CA CYS A 37 -9.99 8.63 8.75
C CYS A 37 -10.57 8.47 10.16
N GLN A 38 -9.84 8.87 11.20
CA GLN A 38 -10.22 8.78 12.61
C GLN A 38 -10.55 7.36 13.12
N GLY A 39 -10.24 6.33 12.33
CA GLY A 39 -10.39 4.92 12.73
C GLY A 39 -9.18 4.42 13.52
N TRP A 40 -9.28 3.24 14.12
CA TRP A 40 -8.17 2.63 14.86
C TRP A 40 -6.96 2.36 13.95
N GLN A 41 -5.80 2.96 14.25
CA GLN A 41 -4.63 2.94 13.37
C GLN A 41 -3.64 1.83 13.76
N THR A 42 -3.94 0.59 13.36
CA THR A 42 -2.96 -0.52 13.37
C THR A 42 -1.93 -0.40 12.25
N LYS A 43 -0.92 -1.29 12.22
CA LYS A 43 -0.02 -1.39 11.05
C LYS A 43 -0.78 -1.68 9.74
N GLU A 44 -1.76 -2.58 9.77
CA GLU A 44 -2.55 -2.97 8.60
C GLU A 44 -3.38 -1.80 8.10
N HIS A 45 -3.92 -1.00 9.02
CA HIS A 45 -4.61 0.24 8.68
C HIS A 45 -3.74 1.17 7.82
N VAL A 46 -2.50 1.42 8.25
CA VAL A 46 -1.56 2.31 7.53
C VAL A 46 -1.10 1.71 6.20
N LEU A 47 -0.87 0.40 6.19
CA LEU A 47 -0.28 -0.30 5.04
C LEU A 47 -1.29 -0.65 3.94
N SER A 48 -2.55 -0.93 4.27
CA SER A 48 -3.53 -1.40 3.28
C SER A 48 -5.00 -1.02 3.52
N SER A 49 -5.41 -0.70 4.75
CA SER A 49 -6.85 -0.71 5.11
C SER A 49 -7.48 0.66 5.44
N CYS A 50 -6.76 1.77 5.31
CA CYS A 50 -7.30 3.10 5.55
C CYS A 50 -8.20 3.53 4.38
N LYS A 51 -9.50 3.68 4.64
CA LYS A 51 -10.52 4.06 3.64
C LYS A 51 -10.21 5.39 2.96
N VAL A 52 -9.76 6.39 3.72
CA VAL A 52 -9.40 7.72 3.19
C VAL A 52 -8.10 7.64 2.37
N ALA A 53 -7.11 6.86 2.81
CA ALA A 53 -5.89 6.68 2.03
C ALA A 53 -6.16 5.95 0.70
N LEU A 54 -7.12 5.02 0.70
CA LEU A 54 -7.58 4.32 -0.48
C LEU A 54 -8.29 5.28 -1.44
N SER A 55 -9.28 6.04 -0.98
CA SER A 55 -10.02 6.97 -1.84
C SER A 55 -9.14 8.09 -2.40
N GLN A 56 -8.13 8.54 -1.65
CA GLN A 56 -7.14 9.52 -2.09
C GLN A 56 -6.06 8.92 -3.04
N GLY A 57 -6.09 7.62 -3.35
CA GLY A 57 -5.12 6.99 -4.25
C GLY A 57 -3.71 6.84 -3.69
N ARG A 58 -3.51 6.97 -2.37
CA ARG A 58 -2.17 6.91 -1.75
C ARG A 58 -1.53 5.53 -1.85
N TYR A 59 -2.34 4.46 -1.85
CA TYR A 59 -1.83 3.11 -2.09
C TYR A 59 -1.35 2.96 -3.53
N THR A 60 -2.16 3.41 -4.50
CA THR A 60 -1.80 3.42 -5.92
C THR A 60 -0.49 4.16 -6.16
N TRP A 61 -0.32 5.34 -5.57
CA TRP A 61 0.93 6.10 -5.70
C TRP A 61 2.14 5.32 -5.14
N ARG A 62 2.04 4.76 -3.92
CA ARG A 62 3.11 3.95 -3.31
C ARG A 62 3.46 2.72 -4.15
N HIS A 63 2.45 1.99 -4.62
CA HIS A 63 2.64 0.80 -5.45
C HIS A 63 3.26 1.15 -6.80
N ASN A 64 2.75 2.18 -7.49
CA ASN A 64 3.32 2.64 -8.76
C ASN A 64 4.77 3.05 -8.59
N ARG A 65 5.12 3.71 -7.48
CA ARG A 65 6.51 4.07 -7.22
C ARG A 65 7.40 2.84 -7.09
N VAL A 66 6.98 1.81 -6.35
CA VAL A 66 7.74 0.56 -6.24
C VAL A 66 7.89 -0.11 -7.60
N LEU A 67 6.82 -0.17 -8.40
CA LEU A 67 6.86 -0.76 -9.75
C LEU A 67 7.80 0.01 -10.68
N GLN A 68 7.83 1.34 -10.61
CA GLN A 68 8.74 2.18 -11.39
C GLN A 68 10.21 1.91 -11.04
N GLU A 69 10.54 1.81 -9.74
CA GLU A 69 11.90 1.49 -9.32
C GLU A 69 12.31 0.09 -9.80
N LEU A 70 11.41 -0.89 -9.73
CA LEU A 70 11.65 -2.24 -10.25
C LEU A 70 11.87 -2.25 -11.77
N ALA A 71 11.03 -1.55 -12.52
CA ALA A 71 11.16 -1.41 -13.96
C ALA A 71 12.51 -0.77 -14.35
N SER A 72 12.92 0.29 -13.64
CA SER A 72 14.20 0.97 -13.84
C SER A 72 15.40 0.02 -13.67
N VAL A 73 15.41 -0.78 -12.60
CA VAL A 73 16.46 -1.77 -12.35
C VAL A 73 16.49 -2.83 -13.46
N ILE A 74 15.33 -3.30 -13.93
CA ILE A 74 15.24 -4.31 -14.99
C ILE A 74 15.71 -3.76 -16.33
N SER A 75 15.31 -2.55 -16.72
CA SER A 75 15.76 -1.91 -17.97
C SER A 75 17.26 -1.64 -17.95
N THR A 76 17.81 -1.21 -16.81
CA THR A 76 19.26 -1.04 -16.64
C THR A 76 19.99 -2.37 -16.83
N ALA A 77 19.47 -3.46 -16.26
CA ALA A 77 20.05 -4.80 -16.43
C ALA A 77 19.98 -5.31 -17.88
N LYS A 78 19.01 -4.83 -18.66
CA LYS A 78 18.87 -5.13 -20.10
C LYS A 78 19.78 -4.28 -21.00
N GLY A 79 20.46 -3.27 -20.47
CA GLY A 79 21.28 -2.34 -21.25
C GLY A 79 20.48 -1.21 -21.93
N GLU A 80 19.21 -1.01 -21.55
CA GLU A 80 18.37 0.09 -22.04
C GLU A 80 18.61 1.34 -21.17
N ILE A 81 19.23 2.38 -21.72
CA ILE A 81 19.42 3.67 -21.04
C ILE A 81 18.08 4.41 -21.06
N HIS A 82 17.39 4.45 -19.92
CA HIS A 82 16.21 5.28 -19.78
C HIS A 82 16.63 6.71 -19.41
N PRO A 83 16.25 7.76 -20.17
CA PRO A 83 16.46 9.12 -19.71
C PRO A 83 15.64 9.32 -18.43
N SER A 84 16.36 9.69 -17.37
CA SER A 84 15.79 10.02 -16.08
C SER A 84 15.11 11.39 -16.17
N SER A 85 13.80 11.43 -16.44
CA SER A 85 12.94 12.54 -16.01
C SER A 85 11.46 12.26 -16.26
N THR A 86 10.68 12.34 -15.18
CA THR A 86 9.28 12.77 -15.15
C THR A 86 8.35 12.29 -16.27
N SER A 87 7.66 11.18 -16.04
CA SER A 87 6.25 11.14 -16.39
C SER A 87 5.52 10.21 -15.42
N SER A 88 4.58 10.79 -14.70
CA SER A 88 3.61 10.06 -13.87
C SER A 88 2.68 9.27 -14.80
N THR A 89 3.17 8.20 -15.41
CA THR A 89 2.29 7.22 -16.03
C THR A 89 1.63 6.48 -14.87
N VAL A 90 0.45 6.96 -14.49
CA VAL A 90 -0.45 6.22 -13.62
C VAL A 90 -0.67 4.88 -14.31
N PHE A 91 -0.21 3.78 -13.70
CA PHE A 91 -0.66 2.44 -14.08
C PHE A 91 -2.15 2.37 -13.73
N THR A 92 -3.00 2.89 -14.61
CA THR A 92 -4.44 2.71 -14.52
C THR A 92 -4.72 1.28 -14.94
N THR A 93 -5.06 0.44 -13.97
CA THR A 93 -5.78 -0.80 -14.29
C THR A 93 -7.10 -0.37 -14.92
N LYS A 94 -7.27 -0.62 -16.21
CA LYS A 94 -8.57 -0.61 -16.86
C LYS A 94 -9.44 -1.62 -16.10
N VAL A 95 -10.29 -1.12 -15.20
CA VAL A 95 -11.35 -1.94 -14.60
C VAL A 95 -12.38 -2.13 -15.70
N GLU A 96 -12.19 -3.14 -16.53
CA GLU A 96 -13.24 -3.65 -17.40
C GLU A 96 -14.26 -4.33 -16.50
N SER A 97 -15.43 -3.71 -16.38
CA SER A 97 -16.59 -4.29 -15.72
C SER A 97 -17.04 -5.53 -16.50
N LYS A 98 -16.58 -6.71 -16.07
CA LYS A 98 -17.30 -7.97 -16.30
C LYS A 98 -17.95 -8.37 -14.99
N ASN A 99 -19.11 -7.80 -14.76
CA ASN A 99 -20.10 -8.26 -13.80
C ASN A 99 -20.74 -9.55 -14.33
N GLU A 100 -20.04 -10.68 -14.17
CA GLU A 100 -20.63 -11.97 -14.51
C GLU A 100 -20.20 -13.03 -13.49
N TRP A 101 -20.85 -12.99 -12.32
CA TRP A 101 -21.09 -14.18 -11.47
C TRP A 101 -22.36 -13.91 -10.66
N ARG A 102 -23.51 -14.05 -11.32
CA ARG A 102 -24.80 -14.19 -10.63
C ARG A 102 -24.93 -15.66 -10.24
N VAL A 103 -24.76 -15.95 -8.96
CA VAL A 103 -25.02 -17.29 -8.42
C VAL A 103 -26.53 -17.41 -8.28
N ASP A 104 -27.17 -18.13 -9.20
CA ASP A 104 -28.59 -18.45 -9.11
C ASP A 104 -28.82 -19.47 -7.99
N HIS A 105 -29.06 -18.97 -6.78
CA HIS A 105 -29.75 -19.73 -5.74
C HIS A 105 -31.25 -19.69 -6.00
N ASN A 106 -31.77 -20.66 -6.74
CA ASN A 106 -33.01 -21.37 -6.40
C ASN A 106 -33.40 -22.36 -7.50
N LYS A 107 -33.15 -23.64 -7.24
CA LYS A 107 -33.95 -24.71 -7.80
C LYS A 107 -34.07 -25.85 -6.79
N HIS A 108 -35.25 -25.94 -6.19
CA HIS A 108 -35.87 -27.14 -5.61
C HIS A 108 -37.30 -26.79 -5.16
N PRO A 109 -38.22 -27.76 -5.08
CA PRO A 109 -38.39 -28.97 -5.88
C PRO A 109 -39.31 -28.75 -7.10
#